data_AF-A0A0A9C5N7-F1
#
_entry.id   AF-A0A0A9C5N7-F1
#
_cell.length_a   1.000
_cell.length_b   1.000
_cell.length_c   1.000
_cell.angle_alpha   90.00
_cell.angle_beta   90.00
_cell.angle_gamma   90.00
#
_symmetry.space_group_name_H-M   'P 1'
#
loop_
_entity.id
_entity.type
_entity.pdbx_description
1 polymer ?
#
loop_
_entity_poly.entity_id
_entity_poly.type
_entity_poly.pdbx_seq_one_letter_code
_entity_poly.pdbx_strand_id
1 'polypeptide(L)' 'MITRLHLYGKWIKKCDHAKMYEKISDENLALMRERLMETVIWPTDDTNTEKIG' A
#
# COMPACT_ATOMS: atom_id res chain seq x y z
N MET A 1 1.07 18.88 -35.38
CA MET A 1 0.28 17.68 -35.00
C MET A 1 0.88 17.09 -33.73
N ILE A 2 0.09 16.84 -32.68
CA ILE A 2 0.57 16.16 -31.48
C ILE A 2 0.51 14.66 -31.73
N THR A 3 1.64 13.96 -31.58
CA THR A 3 1.73 12.51 -31.79
C THR A 3 1.95 11.79 -30.47
N ARG A 4 1.68 10.47 -30.45
CA ARG A 4 2.01 9.60 -29.30
C ARG A 4 3.47 9.74 -28.89
N LEU A 5 4.39 9.78 -29.86
CA LEU A 5 5.82 9.93 -29.62
C LEU A 5 6.16 11.28 -28.98
N HIS A 6 5.54 12.36 -29.44
CA HIS A 6 5.72 13.70 -28.86
C HIS A 6 5.26 13.76 -27.39
N LEU A 7 4.13 13.15 -27.07
CA LEU A 7 3.63 13.10 -25.69
C LEU A 7 4.51 12.22 -24.80
N TYR A 8 4.93 11.04 -25.28
CA TYR A 8 5.84 10.17 -24.55
C TYR A 8 7.17 10.87 -24.24
N GLY A 9 7.76 11.57 -25.22
CA GLY A 9 8.99 12.33 -25.04
C GLY A 9 8.86 13.46 -24.01
N LYS A 10 7.67 14.07 -23.88
CA LYS A 10 7.40 15.04 -22.80
C LYS A 10 7.23 14.38 -21.44
N TRP A 11 6.55 13.23 -21.39
CA TRP A 11 6.27 12.52 -20.15
C TRP A 11 7.54 11.92 -19.55
N ILE A 12 8.36 11.22 -20.34
CA ILE A 12 9.57 10.55 -19.85
C ILE A 12 10.59 11.53 -19.25
N LYS A 13 10.66 12.77 -19.77
CA LYS A 13 11.51 13.84 -19.22
C LYS A 13 11.02 14.39 -17.88
N LYS A 14 9.74 14.18 -17.54
CA LYS A 14 9.13 14.63 -16.28
C LYS A 14 8.93 13.50 -15.28
N CYS A 15 8.95 12.25 -15.74
CA CYS A 15 8.72 11.08 -14.89
C CYS A 15 9.91 10.87 -13.96
N ASP A 16 9.64 10.82 -12.67
CA ASP A 16 10.61 10.45 -11.64
C ASP A 16 10.32 9.01 -11.22
N HIS A 17 11.13 8.08 -11.74
CA HIS A 17 10.93 6.65 -11.48
C HIS A 17 11.17 6.30 -10.00
N ALA A 18 12.06 7.02 -9.30
CA ALA A 18 12.33 6.76 -7.89
C ALA A 18 11.12 7.11 -7.02
N LYS A 19 10.51 8.27 -7.27
CA LYS A 19 9.26 8.67 -6.58
C LYS A 19 8.09 7.73 -6.88
N MET A 20 8.03 7.20 -8.10
CA MET A 20 7.01 6.21 -8.45
C MET A 20 7.20 4.90 -7.65
N TYR A 21 8.44 4.42 -7.52
CA TYR A 21 8.74 3.26 -6.68
C TYR A 21 8.42 3.50 -5.21
N GLU A 22 8.81 4.66 -4.67
CA GLU A 22 8.49 5.06 -3.30
C GLU A 22 6.98 5.06 -3.05
N LYS A 23 6.22 5.69 -3.95
CA LYS A 23 4.76 5.74 -3.86
C LYS A 23 4.13 4.33 -3.85
N ILE A 24 4.58 3.43 -4.72
CA ILE A 24 4.09 2.05 -4.75
C ILE A 24 4.43 1.32 -3.44
N SER A 25 5.63 1.54 -2.90
CA SER A 25 6.05 0.95 -1.63
C SER A 25 5.17 1.43 -0.46
N ASP A 26 4.86 2.72 -0.41
CA ASP A 26 4.01 3.33 0.61
C ASP A 26 2.57 2.82 0.53
N GLU A 27 2.01 2.75 -0.69
CA GLU A 27 0.67 2.20 -0.93
C GLU A 27 0.59 0.73 -0.50
N ASN A 28 1.60 -0.08 -0.81
CA ASN A 28 1.66 -1.48 -0.37
C ASN A 28 1.71 -1.62 1.15
N LEU A 29 2.48 -0.76 1.83
CA LEU A 29 2.55 -0.77 3.28
C LEU A 29 1.21 -0.38 3.93
N ALA A 30 0.52 0.61 3.38
CA ALA A 30 -0.80 1.01 3.84
C ALA A 30 -1.81 -0.14 3.69
N LEU A 31 -1.85 -0.79 2.53
CA LEU A 31 -2.71 -1.95 2.28
C LEU A 31 -2.41 -3.12 3.23
N MET A 32 -1.14 -3.38 3.54
CA MET A 32 -0.79 -4.42 4.50
C MET A 32 -1.26 -4.06 5.92
N ARG A 33 -1.16 -2.79 6.33
CA ARG A 33 -1.69 -2.34 7.62
C ARG A 33 -3.19 -2.52 7.70
N GLU A 34 -3.93 -2.17 6.66
CA GLU A 34 -5.39 -2.37 6.59
C GLU A 34 -5.75 -3.86 6.73
N ARG A 35 -5.11 -4.74 5.94
CA ARG A 35 -5.34 -6.19 6.03
C ARG A 35 -4.97 -6.77 7.40
N LEU A 36 -3.92 -6.25 8.03
CA LEU A 36 -3.54 -6.65 9.38
C LEU A 36 -4.62 -6.22 10.39
N MET A 37 -5.14 -5.00 10.31
CA MET A 37 -6.21 -4.55 11.21
C MET A 37 -7.50 -5.37 11.06
N GLU A 38 -7.82 -5.86 9.86
CA GLU A 38 -8.97 -6.74 9.62
C GLU A 38 -8.78 -8.14 10.23
N THR A 39 -7.53 -8.63 10.31
CA THR A 39 -7.20 -10.00 10.73
C THR A 39 -6.76 -10.10 12.18
N VAL A 40 -6.24 -9.02 12.75
CA VAL A 40 -5.80 -8.96 14.14
C VAL A 40 -7.05 -8.90 15.02
N ILE A 41 -7.39 -10.05 15.60
CA ILE A 41 -8.23 -10.11 16.78
C ILE A 41 -7.42 -9.43 17.90
N TRP A 42 -7.81 -8.22 18.27
CA TRP A 42 -7.30 -7.60 19.48
C TRP A 42 -7.71 -8.50 20.65
N PRO A 43 -6.78 -9.00 21.49
CA PRO A 43 -7.18 -9.62 22.73
C PRO A 43 -7.82 -8.50 23.55
N THR A 44 -9.15 -8.42 23.51
CA THR A 44 -9.87 -7.73 24.57
C THR A 44 -9.43 -8.36 25.88
N ASP A 45 -9.24 -7.55 26.91
CA ASP A 45 -9.06 -7.97 28.31
C ASP A 45 -10.31 -8.73 28.82
N ASP A 46 -10.91 -9.59 28.00
CA ASP A 46 -11.87 -10.58 28.44
C ASP A 46 -11.07 -11.67 29.13
N THR A 47 -10.96 -11.47 30.44
CA THR A 47 -10.69 -12.45 31.49
C THR A 47 -11.58 -13.70 31.36
N ASN A 48 -11.43 -14.45 30.27
CA ASN A 48 -12.04 -15.74 30.01
C ASN A 48 -10.97 -16.77 29.62
N THR A 49 -9.83 -16.74 30.32
CA THR A 49 -9.03 -17.95 30.58
C THR A 49 -9.78 -18.87 31.56
N GLU A 50 -11.06 -19.13 31.31
CA GLU A 50 -11.80 -20.19 31.97
C GLU A 50 -12.08 -21.30 30.97
N LYS A 51 -11.32 -22.37 31.17
CA LYS A 51 -11.67 -23.77 30.91
C LYS A 51 -11.84 -24.15 29.44
N ILE A 52 -10.75 -24.62 28.87
CA ILE A 52 -10.82 -25.73 27.91
C ILE A 52 -9.99 -26.88 28.46
N GLY A 53 -10.71 -27.87 28.99
CA GLY A 53 -10.37 -29.31 29.07
C GLY A 53 -9.04 -29.70 29.69
#